data_AF-A0A9W4G4Q6-F1
#
_entry.id   AF-A0A9W4G4Q6-F1
#
_cell.length_a   1.000
_cell.length_b   1.000
_cell.length_c   1.000
_cell.angle_alpha   90.00
_cell.angle_beta   90.00
_cell.angle_gamma   90.00
#
_symmetry.space_group_name_H-M   'P 1'
#
loop_
_entity.id
_entity.type
_entity.pdbx_description
1 polymer ?
#
loop_
_entity_poly.entity_id
_entity_poly.type
_entity_poly.pdbx_seq_one_letter_code
_entity_poly.pdbx_strand_id
1 'polypeptide(L)'
;MGSMSTFRAIVNSRSKVSLFKAVVKYFFLTDGWTVGRVWGVGGLWDQTLRRRPPEIQKMNLCIWNQTQQEKMWLYRVEDAVLMLEVKPDITPINKPSSTIGQVVLTRLITADQVLERLASASTECQMNNSL
;
A
#
# COMPACT_ATOMS: atom_id res chain seq x y z
N MET A 1 50.57 -30.30 38.09
CA MET A 1 50.37 -31.28 37.01
C MET A 1 48.94 -31.77 37.14
N GLY A 2 47.94 -31.45 36.33
CA GLY A 2 47.84 -30.96 34.97
C GLY A 2 46.62 -31.70 34.40
N SER A 3 45.49 -31.02 34.21
CA SER A 3 44.41 -31.56 33.38
C SER A 3 43.61 -30.41 32.78
N MET A 4 43.95 -30.15 31.53
CA MET A 4 43.32 -29.22 30.62
C MET A 4 42.35 -30.06 29.79
N SER A 5 41.03 -29.85 29.93
CA SER A 5 40.07 -30.52 29.06
C SER A 5 38.93 -29.58 28.65
N THR A 6 39.16 -28.98 27.49
CA THR A 6 38.23 -28.91 26.34
C THR A 6 36.87 -28.24 26.56
N PHE A 7 36.83 -26.94 26.26
CA PHE A 7 35.62 -26.25 25.81
C PHE A 7 35.09 -26.90 24.53
N ARG A 8 33.87 -27.45 24.56
CA ARG A 8 33.15 -27.86 23.35
C ARG A 8 32.11 -26.77 23.03
N ALA A 9 32.42 -25.92 22.06
CA ALA A 9 31.46 -24.96 21.52
C ALA A 9 30.34 -25.73 20.81
N ILE A 10 29.10 -25.57 21.26
CA ILE A 10 27.92 -26.06 20.55
C ILE A 10 27.68 -25.08 19.40
N VAL A 11 28.01 -25.50 18.18
CA VAL A 11 27.59 -24.82 16.95
C VAL A 11 26.09 -25.02 16.83
N ASN A 12 25.31 -24.00 17.18
CA ASN A 12 23.87 -24.02 17.02
C ASN A 12 23.54 -23.79 15.54
N SER A 13 23.19 -24.89 14.86
CA SER A 13 22.68 -24.91 13.49
C SER A 13 21.40 -24.08 13.39
N ARG A 14 21.49 -22.86 12.87
CA ARG A 14 20.32 -22.07 12.50
C ARG A 14 19.81 -22.55 11.14
N SER A 15 18.78 -23.40 11.16
CA SER A 15 17.90 -23.57 10.00
C SER A 15 17.33 -22.20 9.62
N LYS A 16 17.86 -21.60 8.54
CA LYS A 16 17.26 -20.41 7.92
C LYS A 16 15.94 -20.84 7.29
N VAL A 17 14.87 -20.79 8.07
CA VAL A 17 13.52 -20.77 7.50
C VAL A 17 13.41 -19.44 6.77
N SER A 18 13.53 -19.48 5.44
CA SER A 18 13.20 -18.34 4.57
C SER A 18 11.69 -18.15 4.62
N LEU A 19 11.23 -17.38 5.60
CA LEU A 19 9.89 -16.85 5.61
C LEU A 19 9.79 -15.87 4.44
N PHE A 20 9.24 -16.30 3.31
CA PHE A 20 8.77 -15.38 2.28
C PHE A 20 7.62 -14.57 2.88
N LYS A 21 7.96 -13.53 3.63
CA LYS A 21 7.00 -12.62 4.25
C LYS A 21 6.37 -11.83 3.11
N ALA A 22 5.12 -12.13 2.78
CA ALA A 22 4.35 -11.31 1.87
C ALA A 22 4.38 -9.86 2.38
N VAL A 23 4.86 -8.93 1.56
CA VAL A 23 5.00 -7.53 1.96
C VAL A 23 3.77 -6.76 1.48
N VAL A 24 2.92 -6.38 2.44
CA VAL A 24 1.80 -5.47 2.19
C VAL A 24 2.34 -4.13 1.66
N LYS A 25 1.68 -3.60 0.63
CA LYS A 25 2.03 -2.32 0.01
C LYS A 25 0.91 -1.32 0.22
N TYR A 26 1.22 -0.05 0.01
CA TYR A 26 0.30 1.04 0.24
C TYR A 26 0.41 2.10 -0.85
N PHE A 27 -0.62 2.93 -0.97
CA PHE A 27 -0.56 4.15 -1.76
C PHE A 27 -1.55 5.19 -1.22
N PHE A 28 -1.35 6.45 -1.60
CA PHE A 28 -2.30 7.52 -1.33
C PHE A 28 -3.08 7.84 -2.60
N LEU A 29 -4.40 8.04 -2.46
CA LEU A 29 -5.31 8.37 -3.55
C LEU A 29 -6.13 9.60 -3.20
N THR A 30 -6.10 10.59 -4.07
CA THR A 30 -6.90 11.82 -3.96
C THR A 30 -8.39 11.50 -3.84
N ASP A 31 -9.08 12.21 -2.97
CA ASP A 31 -10.52 12.10 -2.80
C ASP A 31 -11.25 12.44 -4.11
N GLY A 32 -12.25 11.63 -4.47
CA GLY A 32 -12.90 11.71 -5.79
C GLY A 32 -12.09 11.10 -6.93
N TRP A 33 -11.00 10.36 -6.66
CA TRP A 33 -10.34 9.50 -7.64
C TRP A 33 -10.63 8.02 -7.37
N THR A 34 -10.52 7.21 -8.41
CA THR A 34 -10.78 5.78 -8.36
C THR A 34 -9.66 4.98 -9.02
N VAL A 35 -9.52 3.71 -8.61
CA VAL A 35 -8.58 2.76 -9.21
C VAL A 35 -9.13 2.28 -10.55
N GLY A 36 -8.29 2.34 -11.58
CA GLY A 36 -8.56 1.78 -12.91
C GLY A 36 -7.90 0.41 -13.07
N ARG A 37 -6.94 0.31 -13.99
CA ARG A 37 -6.19 -0.92 -14.25
C ARG A 37 -5.22 -1.25 -13.12
N VAL A 38 -5.02 -2.54 -12.90
CA VAL A 38 -4.09 -3.08 -11.90
C VAL A 38 -3.13 -4.03 -12.60
N TRP A 39 -1.85 -3.97 -12.28
CA TRP A 39 -0.85 -4.90 -12.79
C TRP A 39 -0.23 -5.68 -11.64
N GLY A 40 0.01 -6.97 -11.86
CA GLY A 40 0.73 -7.84 -10.95
C GLY A 40 1.78 -8.67 -11.68
N VAL A 41 2.29 -9.70 -10.99
CA VAL A 41 3.25 -10.64 -11.59
C VAL A 41 2.64 -11.32 -12.83
N GLY A 42 3.22 -11.11 -14.01
CA GLY A 42 2.68 -11.65 -15.27
C GLY A 42 1.79 -10.69 -16.07
N GLY A 43 1.71 -9.41 -15.68
CA GLY A 43 1.09 -8.36 -16.49
C GLY A 43 -0.20 -7.79 -15.88
N LEU A 44 -1.13 -7.38 -16.74
CA LEU A 44 -2.42 -6.83 -16.32
C LEU A 44 -3.17 -7.86 -15.46
N TRP A 45 -3.79 -7.39 -14.39
CA TRP A 45 -4.55 -8.24 -13.49
C TRP A 45 -5.80 -8.76 -14.20
N ASP A 46 -5.76 -10.04 -14.56
CA ASP A 46 -6.89 -10.75 -15.14
C ASP A 46 -7.62 -11.56 -14.07
N GLN A 47 -8.88 -11.20 -13.83
CA GLN A 47 -9.74 -11.88 -12.85
C GLN A 47 -10.06 -13.31 -13.27
N THR A 48 -10.09 -13.62 -14.57
CA THR A 48 -10.37 -14.98 -15.06
C THR A 48 -9.20 -15.92 -14.77
N LEU A 49 -7.96 -15.44 -14.96
CA LEU A 49 -6.75 -16.20 -14.66
C LEU A 49 -6.50 -16.33 -13.15
N ARG A 50 -6.79 -15.27 -12.38
CA ARG A 50 -6.52 -15.22 -10.93
C ARG A 50 -7.71 -15.59 -10.05
N ARG A 51 -8.88 -15.83 -10.65
CA ARG A 51 -10.17 -16.21 -10.01
C ARG A 51 -10.67 -15.25 -8.92
N ARG A 52 -10.06 -14.07 -8.79
CA ARG A 52 -10.47 -13.03 -7.85
C ARG A 52 -9.95 -11.65 -8.27
N PRO A 53 -10.61 -10.56 -7.83
CA PRO A 53 -10.04 -9.22 -7.92
C PRO A 53 -8.79 -9.09 -7.03
N PRO A 54 -7.93 -8.08 -7.30
CA PRO A 54 -6.87 -7.72 -6.37
C PRO A 54 -7.47 -7.22 -5.06
N GLU A 55 -6.81 -7.55 -3.94
CA GLU A 55 -7.17 -7.01 -2.63
C GLU A 55 -6.66 -5.58 -2.50
N ILE A 56 -7.59 -4.63 -2.50
CA ILE A 56 -7.35 -3.20 -2.33
C ILE A 56 -8.33 -2.67 -1.29
N GLN A 57 -7.81 -2.15 -0.19
CA GLN A 57 -8.61 -1.71 0.95
C GLN A 57 -8.35 -0.24 1.26
N LYS A 58 -9.40 0.58 1.24
CA LYS A 58 -9.35 1.95 1.77
C LYS A 58 -9.21 1.90 3.28
N MET A 59 -8.22 2.60 3.81
CA MET A 59 -8.01 2.75 5.25
C MET A 59 -8.73 3.99 5.75
N ASN A 60 -9.06 4.02 7.04
CA ASN A 60 -9.65 5.19 7.70
C ASN A 60 -8.61 6.29 8.01
N LEU A 61 -7.54 6.37 7.23
CA LEU A 61 -6.45 7.33 7.40
C LEU A 61 -6.30 8.14 6.11
N CYS A 62 -6.11 9.44 6.27
CA CYS A 62 -5.85 10.34 5.14
C CYS A 62 -4.88 11.44 5.52
N ILE A 63 -4.23 11.97 4.48
CA ILE A 63 -3.46 13.21 4.54
C ILE A 63 -4.36 14.33 4.00
N TRP A 64 -4.32 15.47 4.67
CA TRP A 64 -4.93 16.72 4.22
C TRP A 64 -3.83 17.71 3.84
N ASN A 65 -3.75 18.07 2.56
CA ASN A 65 -2.86 19.12 2.08
C ASN A 65 -3.60 20.45 2.09
N GLN A 66 -3.34 21.27 3.12
CA GLN A 66 -4.00 22.57 3.29
C GLN A 66 -3.69 23.55 2.14
N THR A 67 -2.45 23.57 1.63
CA THR A 67 -2.03 24.49 0.58
C THR A 67 -2.76 24.21 -0.75
N GLN A 68 -3.00 22.94 -1.07
CA GLN A 68 -3.67 22.52 -2.30
C GLN A 68 -5.16 22.21 -2.09
N GLN A 69 -5.68 22.33 -0.86
CA GLN A 69 -7.01 21.88 -0.45
C GLN A 69 -7.34 20.46 -0.92
N GLU A 70 -6.35 19.57 -0.83
CA GLU A 70 -6.43 18.21 -1.36
C GLU A 70 -6.47 17.19 -0.22
N LYS A 71 -7.46 16.30 -0.25
CA LYS A 71 -7.54 15.14 0.65
C LYS A 71 -7.05 13.90 -0.06
N MET A 72 -6.16 13.14 0.57
CA MET A 72 -5.63 11.89 0.02
C MET A 72 -5.82 10.75 1.02
N TRP A 73 -6.56 9.72 0.63
CA TRP A 73 -6.83 8.53 1.44
C TRP A 73 -5.71 7.50 1.30
N LEU A 74 -5.35 6.88 2.41
CA LEU A 74 -4.44 5.74 2.41
C LEU A 74 -5.17 4.47 1.97
N TYR A 75 -4.59 3.75 1.03
CA TYR A 75 -5.04 2.43 0.60
C TYR A 75 -3.96 1.39 0.89
N ARG A 76 -4.39 0.22 1.32
CA ARG A 76 -3.60 -0.99 1.49
C ARG A 76 -3.82 -1.92 0.29
N VAL A 77 -2.76 -2.51 -0.25
CA VAL A 77 -2.82 -3.50 -1.33
C VAL A 77 -1.97 -4.72 -1.03
N GLU A 78 -2.37 -5.84 -1.61
CA GLU A 78 -1.60 -7.08 -1.51
C GLU A 78 -0.26 -7.02 -2.25
N ASP A 79 0.64 -7.92 -1.87
CA ASP A 79 2.00 -7.97 -2.42
C ASP A 79 2.02 -8.30 -3.92
N ALA A 80 1.05 -9.09 -4.41
CA ALA A 80 0.98 -9.46 -5.82
C ALA A 80 0.72 -8.27 -6.76
N VAL A 81 0.29 -7.12 -6.23
CA VAL A 81 0.12 -5.87 -6.99
C VAL A 81 1.48 -5.18 -7.13
N LEU A 82 1.80 -4.80 -8.36
CA LEU A 82 3.03 -4.11 -8.74
C LEU A 82 2.78 -2.65 -9.11
N MET A 83 1.64 -2.37 -9.76
CA MET A 83 1.33 -1.04 -10.27
C MET A 83 -0.19 -0.85 -10.39
N LEU A 84 -0.62 0.39 -10.23
CA LEU A 84 -2.01 0.80 -10.30
C LEU A 84 -2.13 2.03 -11.18
N GLU A 85 -3.17 2.03 -12.00
CA GLU A 85 -3.67 3.19 -12.68
C GLU A 85 -4.78 3.81 -11.84
N VAL A 86 -4.79 5.13 -11.76
CA VAL A 86 -5.86 5.89 -11.11
C VAL A 86 -6.38 6.98 -12.03
N LYS A 87 -7.66 7.28 -11.90
CA LYS A 87 -8.37 8.29 -12.69
C LYS A 87 -9.39 9.03 -11.82
N PRO A 88 -9.75 10.28 -12.16
CA PRO A 88 -10.85 10.95 -11.49
C PRO A 88 -12.14 10.15 -11.64
N ASP A 89 -12.93 10.11 -10.58
CA ASP A 89 -14.26 9.52 -10.58
C ASP A 89 -15.22 10.50 -11.27
N ILE A 90 -15.80 10.07 -12.39
CA ILE A 90 -16.61 10.92 -13.28
C ILE A 90 -18.10 10.78 -12.92
N THR A 91 -18.42 10.55 -11.65
CA THR A 91 -19.82 10.65 -11.20
C THR A 91 -20.32 12.08 -11.48
N PRO A 92 -21.49 12.27 -12.11
CA PRO A 92 -21.92 13.56 -12.63
C PRO A 92 -22.41 14.44 -11.47
N ILE A 93 -21.47 15.06 -10.75
CA ILE A 93 -21.77 16.08 -9.75
C ILE A 93 -21.01 17.34 -10.13
N ASN A 94 -21.65 18.16 -10.97
CA ASN A 94 -21.57 19.63 -11.04
C ASN A 94 -20.22 20.29 -10.66
N LYS A 95 -19.08 19.83 -11.19
CA LYS A 95 -17.83 20.60 -11.19
C LYS A 95 -17.39 20.87 -12.62
N PRO A 96 -17.48 22.12 -13.11
CA PRO A 96 -17.06 22.47 -14.46
C PRO A 96 -15.53 22.66 -14.50
N SER A 97 -14.78 21.55 -14.50
CA SER A 97 -13.36 21.56 -14.90
C SER A 97 -12.72 20.18 -15.10
N SER A 98 -13.48 19.09 -15.30
CA SER A 98 -12.85 17.77 -15.42
C SER A 98 -12.06 17.66 -16.74
N THR A 99 -10.74 17.79 -16.64
CA THR A 99 -9.76 17.39 -17.63
C THR A 99 -10.02 15.92 -18.00
N ILE A 100 -10.72 15.71 -19.11
CA ILE A 100 -10.96 14.40 -19.71
C ILE A 100 -9.61 13.70 -19.87
N GLY A 101 -9.43 12.56 -19.19
CA GLY A 101 -8.32 11.65 -19.45
C GLY A 101 -7.08 11.77 -18.56
N GLN A 102 -7.14 12.44 -17.40
CA GLN A 102 -5.99 12.40 -16.48
C GLN A 102 -5.86 11.03 -15.83
N VAL A 103 -4.91 10.25 -16.36
CA VAL A 103 -4.57 8.91 -15.90
C VAL A 103 -3.17 8.96 -15.30
N VAL A 104 -3.03 8.54 -14.05
CA VAL A 104 -1.75 8.56 -13.34
C VAL A 104 -1.39 7.15 -12.90
N LEU A 105 -0.12 6.78 -13.07
CA LEU A 105 0.44 5.57 -12.47
C LEU A 105 0.93 5.90 -11.07
N THR A 106 0.40 5.19 -10.07
CA THR A 106 0.73 5.47 -8.67
C THR A 106 1.83 4.56 -8.17
N ARG A 107 2.83 5.16 -7.52
CA ARG A 107 3.90 4.43 -6.84
C ARG A 107 3.37 3.77 -5.55
N LEU A 108 3.59 2.47 -5.44
CA LEU A 108 3.37 1.72 -4.21
C LEU A 108 4.52 1.96 -3.23
N ILE A 109 4.19 2.10 -1.95
CA ILE A 109 5.12 2.40 -0.86
C ILE A 109 5.00 1.38 0.27
N THR A 110 6.05 1.27 1.08
CA THR A 110 6.09 0.38 2.25
C THR A 110 5.40 1.01 3.45
N ALA A 111 5.14 0.21 4.50
CA ALA A 111 4.62 0.72 5.77
C ALA A 111 5.52 1.80 6.39
N ASP A 112 6.85 1.62 6.35
CA ASP A 112 7.80 2.61 6.89
C ASP A 112 7.70 3.95 6.15
N GLN A 113 7.61 3.90 4.81
CA GLN A 113 7.40 5.10 3.99
C GLN A 113 6.04 5.76 4.21
N VAL A 114 5.01 4.98 4.56
CA VAL A 114 3.71 5.52 4.99
C VAL A 114 3.87 6.27 6.30
N LEU A 115 4.54 5.68 7.30
CA LEU A 115 4.76 6.32 8.61
C LEU A 115 5.53 7.63 8.47
N GLU A 116 6.60 7.65 7.67
CA GLU A 116 7.36 8.86 7.36
C GLU A 116 6.46 9.96 6.76
N ARG A 117 5.64 9.60 5.77
CA ARG A 117 4.69 10.55 5.15
C ARG A 117 3.67 11.08 6.15
N LEU A 118 3.05 10.19 6.93
CA LEU A 118 2.04 10.56 7.91
C LEU A 118 2.63 11.46 9.01
N ALA A 119 3.87 11.22 9.43
CA ALA A 119 4.55 12.04 10.43
C ALA A 119 4.88 13.45 9.92
N SER A 120 5.07 13.62 8.61
CA SER A 120 5.45 14.89 7.98
C SER A 120 4.27 15.74 7.47
N ALA A 121 3.05 15.20 7.47
CA ALA A 121 1.88 15.84 6.86
C ALA A 121 0.75 16.04 7.88
N SER A 122 -0.20 16.93 7.58
CA SER A 122 -1.43 17.04 8.35
C SER A 122 -2.27 15.78 8.11
N THR A 123 -2.48 14.99 9.15
CA THR A 123 -3.16 13.69 9.07
C THR A 123 -4.49 13.70 9.80
N GLU A 124 -5.48 13.04 9.22
CA GLU A 124 -6.80 12.84 9.80
C GLU A 124 -7.10 11.34 9.86
N CYS A 125 -7.73 10.91 10.94
CA CYS A 125 -8.24 9.55 11.09
C CYS A 125 -9.77 9.57 11.24
N GLN A 126 -10.46 8.69 10.52
CA GLN A 126 -11.89 8.48 10.69
C GLN A 126 -12.10 7.35 11.70
N MET A 127 -12.42 7.72 12.93
CA MET A 127 -12.92 6.74 13.88
C MET A 127 -14.36 6.40 13.51
N ASN A 128 -14.59 5.15 13.09
CA ASN A 128 -15.94 4.63 12.94
C ASN A 128 -16.47 4.38 14.36
N ASN A 129 -17.10 5.38 14.98
CA ASN A 129 -17.84 5.16 16.22
C ASN A 129 -19.00 4.21 15.92
N SER A 130 -18.80 2.94 16.23
CA SER A 130 -19.86 1.95 16.23
C SER A 130 -20.60 2.15 17.56
N LEU A 131 -21.82 2.71 17.50
CA LEU A 131 -22.74 2.76 18.63
C LEU A 131 -23.32 1.37 18.90
#